data_AF-A0AAQ5ZXC9-F1
#
_entry.id   AF-A0AAQ5ZXC9-F1
#
_cell.length_a   1.000
_cell.length_b   1.000
_cell.length_c   1.000
_cell.angle_alpha   90.00
_cell.angle_beta   90.00
_cell.angle_gamma   90.00
#
_symmetry.space_group_name_H-M   'P 1'
#
loop_
_entity.id
_entity.type
_entity.pdbx_description
1 polymer ?
#
loop_
_entity_poly.entity_id
_entity_poly.type
_entity_poly.pdbx_seq_one_letter_code
_entity_poly.pdbx_strand_id
1 'polypeptide(L)'
;ERMKGGAKLGLKYRKHTNFHREEKVMQTSEDVIAAEGDTVTLDCTFESSYSTTQLNFYWYKQEVNDFPQYILIRGAYGSNAPEFQKERFDAQVDNKKVPLKISSAAVTDSAVYYCAVRPTVTANSKTLYKNLWSKDNRKLHNIH
;
A
#
# COMPACT_ATOMS: atom_id res chain seq x y z
N GLU A 1 -31.63 -20.60 -0.71
CA GLU A 1 -30.26 -20.33 -1.20
C GLU A 1 -29.88 -18.91 -0.81
N ARG A 2 -28.90 -18.73 0.08
CA ARG A 2 -28.51 -17.39 0.56
C ARG A 2 -27.63 -16.79 -0.53
N MET A 3 -28.03 -15.68 -1.14
CA MET A 3 -27.17 -14.94 -2.07
C MET A 3 -25.87 -14.61 -1.32
N LYS A 4 -24.76 -15.22 -1.73
CA LYS A 4 -23.44 -14.88 -1.18
C LYS A 4 -23.15 -13.44 -1.58
N GLY A 5 -22.87 -12.58 -0.59
CA GLY A 5 -22.33 -11.26 -0.87
C GLY A 5 -20.99 -11.41 -1.57
N GLY A 6 -20.68 -10.51 -2.51
CA GLY A 6 -19.36 -10.45 -3.16
C GLY A 6 -18.62 -9.20 -2.72
N ALA A 7 -17.32 -9.31 -2.50
CA ALA A 7 -16.42 -8.18 -2.36
C ALA A 7 -16.03 -7.68 -3.76
N LYS A 8 -16.12 -6.37 -4.00
CA LYS A 8 -15.61 -5.74 -5.23
C LYS A 8 -14.38 -4.91 -4.90
N LEU A 9 -13.22 -5.40 -5.31
CA LEU A 9 -11.93 -4.74 -5.09
C LEU A 9 -11.50 -4.07 -6.39
N GLY A 10 -11.47 -2.74 -6.42
CA GLY A 10 -11.01 -1.99 -7.59
C GLY A 10 -9.54 -1.62 -7.43
N LEU A 11 -8.73 -1.77 -8.47
CA LEU A 11 -7.43 -1.12 -8.53
C LEU A 11 -7.60 0.23 -9.24
N LYS A 12 -7.11 1.31 -8.63
CA LYS A 12 -6.91 2.56 -9.37
C LYS A 12 -5.50 3.05 -9.20
N TYR A 13 -4.89 3.30 -10.34
CA TYR A 13 -3.66 4.05 -10.39
C TYR A 13 -3.93 5.53 -10.12
N ARG A 14 -3.43 6.05 -8.99
CA ARG A 14 -3.30 7.50 -8.81
C ARG A 14 -1.93 7.89 -9.34
N LYS A 15 -1.92 8.52 -10.52
CA LYS A 15 -0.71 9.07 -11.16
C LYS A 15 -0.17 10.22 -10.31
N HIS A 16 0.55 9.91 -9.23
CA HIS A 16 1.32 10.89 -8.49
C HIS A 16 2.63 11.10 -9.25
N THR A 17 2.62 12.01 -10.21
CA THR A 17 3.86 12.51 -10.79
C THR A 17 4.56 13.39 -9.76
N ASN A 18 5.48 12.83 -8.98
CA ASN A 18 6.37 13.63 -8.14
C ASN A 18 7.78 13.64 -8.75
N PHE A 19 8.08 14.78 -9.40
CA PHE A 19 9.33 15.53 -9.60
C PHE A 19 10.75 14.93 -9.47
N HIS A 20 10.94 13.61 -9.40
CA HIS A 20 12.25 12.97 -9.68
C HIS A 20 12.05 11.82 -10.68
N ARG A 21 12.85 11.85 -11.74
CA ARG A 21 12.61 11.22 -13.05
C ARG A 21 12.78 9.69 -13.09
N GLU A 22 12.77 8.99 -11.95
CA GLU A 22 13.41 7.68 -11.81
C GLU A 22 12.54 6.55 -11.24
N GLU A 23 11.29 6.81 -10.83
CA GLU A 23 10.38 5.80 -10.29
C GLU A 23 9.01 5.86 -10.97
N LYS A 24 8.48 4.72 -11.40
CA LYS A 24 7.16 4.58 -12.00
C LYS A 24 6.45 3.39 -11.40
N VAL A 25 5.21 3.60 -10.97
CA VAL A 25 4.31 2.54 -10.48
C VAL A 25 3.28 2.24 -11.55
N MET A 26 2.97 0.97 -11.76
CA MET A 26 2.03 0.48 -12.75
C MET A 26 1.04 -0.48 -12.07
N GLN A 27 -0.24 -0.16 -12.21
CA GLN A 27 -1.35 -0.98 -11.76
C GLN A 27 -2.36 -1.05 -12.89
N THR A 28 -2.90 -2.24 -13.15
CA THR A 28 -4.05 -2.37 -14.05
C THR A 28 -5.26 -1.77 -13.36
N SER A 29 -6.04 -0.96 -14.09
CA SER A 29 -7.24 -0.32 -13.53
C SER A 29 -8.46 -1.25 -13.64
N GLU A 30 -8.29 -2.50 -13.23
CA GLU A 30 -9.30 -3.54 -13.36
C GLU A 30 -9.99 -3.78 -12.03
N ASP A 31 -11.30 -4.04 -12.11
CA ASP A 31 -12.09 -4.49 -10.97
C ASP A 31 -11.87 -5.99 -10.78
N VAL A 32 -11.47 -6.38 -9.56
CA VAL A 32 -11.42 -7.76 -9.12
C VAL A 32 -12.68 -8.04 -8.30
N ILE A 33 -13.50 -8.97 -8.78
CA ILE A 33 -14.72 -9.42 -8.11
C ILE A 33 -14.40 -10.74 -7.41
N ALA A 34 -14.70 -10.82 -6.12
CA ALA A 34 -14.46 -12.01 -5.30
C ALA A 34 -15.68 -12.34 -4.44
N ALA A 35 -15.92 -13.62 -4.19
CA ALA A 35 -16.94 -14.04 -3.24
C ALA A 35 -16.42 -13.87 -1.81
N GLU A 36 -17.34 -13.75 -0.84
CA GLU A 36 -16.95 -13.78 0.57
C GLU A 36 -16.17 -15.05 0.93
N GLY A 37 -15.06 -14.88 1.63
CA GLY A 37 -14.14 -15.96 2.02
C GLY A 37 -13.02 -16.24 1.02
N ASP A 38 -13.09 -15.68 -0.20
CA ASP A 38 -12.05 -15.89 -1.21
C ASP A 38 -10.71 -15.25 -0.80
N THR A 39 -9.63 -15.76 -1.38
CA THR A 39 -8.33 -15.11 -1.32
C THR A 39 -8.09 -14.36 -2.60
N VAL A 40 -7.82 -13.07 -2.50
CA VAL A 40 -7.59 -12.18 -3.63
C VAL A 40 -6.14 -11.70 -3.64
N THR A 41 -5.56 -11.59 -4.83
CA THR A 41 -4.25 -10.98 -5.04
C THR A 41 -4.42 -9.77 -5.94
N LEU A 42 -3.94 -8.62 -5.46
CA LEU A 42 -3.93 -7.37 -6.19
C LEU A 42 -2.51 -7.08 -6.67
N ASP A 43 -2.32 -7.02 -7.98
CA ASP A 43 -1.02 -6.81 -8.57
C ASP A 43 -0.59 -5.33 -8.52
N CYS A 44 0.69 -5.13 -8.22
CA CYS A 44 1.36 -3.86 -8.33
C CYS A 44 2.75 -4.09 -8.91
N THR A 45 3.08 -3.40 -10.00
CA THR A 45 4.40 -3.45 -10.62
C THR A 45 5.06 -2.08 -10.56
N PHE A 46 6.38 -2.05 -10.57
CA PHE A 46 7.14 -0.80 -10.53
C PHE A 46 8.39 -0.87 -11.41
N GLU A 47 8.82 0.30 -11.88
CA GLU A 47 10.08 0.53 -12.57
C GLU A 47 10.86 1.56 -11.76
N SER A 48 12.12 1.24 -11.46
CA SER A 48 13.02 2.12 -10.73
C SER A 48 14.46 1.87 -11.15
N SER A 49 15.29 2.92 -11.13
CA SER A 49 16.76 2.81 -11.21
C SER A 49 17.38 2.28 -9.91
N TYR A 50 16.65 2.36 -8.79
CA TYR A 50 17.11 1.91 -7.48
C TYR A 50 16.87 0.40 -7.29
N SER A 51 17.74 -0.22 -6.48
CA SER A 51 17.51 -1.59 -6.02
C SER A 51 16.27 -1.66 -5.13
N THR A 52 15.55 -2.79 -5.19
CA THR A 52 14.35 -3.05 -4.38
C THR A 52 14.62 -2.95 -2.87
N THR A 53 15.86 -3.22 -2.45
CA THR A 53 16.31 -3.10 -1.05
C THR A 53 16.41 -1.65 -0.56
N GLN A 54 16.48 -0.68 -1.49
CA GLN A 54 16.54 0.75 -1.19
C GLN A 54 15.16 1.42 -1.21
N LEU A 55 14.13 0.68 -1.65
CA LEU A 55 12.78 1.19 -1.80
C LEU A 55 11.89 0.71 -0.66
N ASN A 56 10.84 1.49 -0.41
CA ASN A 56 9.75 1.10 0.47
C ASN A 56 8.45 1.12 -0.34
N PHE A 57 7.68 0.07 -0.22
CA PHE A 57 6.43 -0.12 -0.94
C PHE A 57 5.28 -0.03 0.03
N TYR A 58 4.29 0.76 -0.32
CA TYR A 58 3.14 1.09 0.50
C TYR A 58 1.89 0.60 -0.19
N TRP A 59 0.97 0.03 0.57
CA TRP A 59 -0.38 -0.28 0.13
C TRP A 59 -1.39 0.55 0.90
N TYR A 60 -2.42 0.99 0.18
CA TYR A 60 -3.50 1.80 0.72
C TYR A 60 -4.86 1.25 0.28
N LYS A 61 -5.85 1.41 1.15
CA LYS A 61 -7.28 1.21 0.88
C LYS A 61 -7.94 2.58 0.85
N GLN A 62 -8.77 2.86 -0.16
CA GLN A 62 -9.54 4.08 -0.25
C GLN A 62 -11.00 3.75 -0.49
N GLU A 63 -11.84 4.05 0.48
CA GLU A 63 -13.29 3.94 0.37
C GLU A 63 -13.85 5.11 -0.45
N VAL A 64 -15.08 4.96 -0.94
CA VAL A 64 -15.71 5.96 -1.81
C VAL A 64 -15.80 7.29 -1.07
N ASN A 65 -15.25 8.35 -1.68
CA ASN A 65 -15.19 9.71 -1.11
C ASN A 65 -14.40 9.84 0.20
N ASP A 66 -13.62 8.83 0.60
CA ASP A 66 -12.75 8.90 1.76
C ASP A 66 -11.30 9.19 1.36
N PHE A 67 -10.48 9.61 2.33
CA PHE A 67 -9.04 9.68 2.16
C PHE A 67 -8.43 8.27 2.19
N PRO A 68 -7.25 8.08 1.59
CA PRO A 68 -6.59 6.80 1.67
C PRO A 68 -6.13 6.40 3.07
N GLN A 69 -6.42 5.16 3.43
CA GLN A 69 -6.03 4.52 4.68
C GLN A 69 -4.81 3.62 4.42
N TYR A 70 -3.80 3.73 5.27
CA TYR A 70 -2.56 2.98 5.14
C TYR A 70 -2.75 1.53 5.58
N ILE A 71 -2.41 0.57 4.71
CA ILE A 71 -2.51 -0.86 5.02
C ILE A 71 -1.19 -1.36 5.60
N LEU A 72 -0.12 -1.24 4.81
CA LEU A 72 1.17 -1.84 5.12
C LEU A 72 2.33 -1.21 4.34
N ILE A 73 3.55 -1.48 4.84
CA ILE A 73 4.83 -1.15 4.22
C ILE A 73 5.68 -2.42 4.08
N ARG A 74 6.40 -2.54 2.97
CA ARG A 74 7.42 -3.59 2.72
C ARG A 74 8.67 -2.96 2.11
N GLY A 75 9.82 -3.62 2.25
CA GLY A 75 11.13 -3.12 1.81
C GLY A 75 12.10 -3.08 2.98
N ALA A 76 12.82 -1.96 3.15
CA ALA A 76 13.74 -1.76 4.28
C ALA A 76 13.03 -1.82 5.64
N TYR A 77 11.73 -1.50 5.68
CA TYR A 77 10.86 -1.65 6.85
C TYR A 77 9.66 -2.52 6.49
N GLY A 78 9.19 -3.33 7.45
CA GLY A 78 8.04 -4.21 7.28
C GLY A 78 7.08 -4.10 8.46
N SER A 79 5.89 -3.53 8.22
CA SER A 79 4.81 -3.52 9.21
C SER A 79 3.44 -3.35 8.53
N ASN A 80 2.40 -3.74 9.24
CA ASN A 80 1.02 -3.41 8.91
C ASN A 80 0.51 -2.33 9.87
N ALA A 81 -0.53 -1.61 9.47
CA ALA A 81 -1.27 -0.78 10.39
C ALA A 81 -2.08 -1.65 11.39
N PRO A 82 -2.36 -1.17 12.61
CA PRO A 82 -3.08 -1.94 13.63
C PRO A 82 -4.43 -2.49 13.17
N GLU A 83 -5.13 -1.75 12.32
CA GLU A 83 -6.44 -2.10 11.77
C GLU A 83 -6.38 -3.15 10.64
N PHE A 84 -5.21 -3.40 10.05
CA PHE A 84 -5.01 -4.36 8.96
C PHE A 84 -4.16 -5.56 9.40
N GLN A 85 -4.82 -6.58 9.94
CA GLN A 85 -4.18 -7.80 10.45
C GLN A 85 -3.29 -8.48 9.40
N LYS A 86 -2.10 -8.94 9.81
CA LYS A 86 -1.09 -9.52 8.91
C LYS A 86 -1.52 -10.84 8.28
N GLU A 87 -2.35 -11.61 8.98
CA GLU A 87 -2.89 -12.88 8.54
C GLU A 87 -3.89 -12.70 7.38
N ARG A 88 -4.54 -11.52 7.34
CA ARG A 88 -5.48 -11.13 6.29
C ARG A 88 -4.85 -10.34 5.17
N PHE A 89 -4.02 -9.36 5.49
CA PHE A 89 -3.40 -8.45 4.54
C PHE A 89 -1.88 -8.64 4.55
N ASP A 90 -1.35 -9.21 3.48
CA ASP A 90 0.10 -9.40 3.34
C ASP A 90 0.58 -9.01 1.94
N ALA A 91 1.81 -8.52 1.88
CA ALA A 91 2.47 -8.23 0.62
C ALA A 91 3.92 -8.67 0.69
N GLN A 92 4.45 -9.13 -0.44
CA GLN A 92 5.85 -9.52 -0.55
C GLN A 92 6.46 -8.83 -1.77
N VAL A 93 7.69 -8.36 -1.62
CA VAL A 93 8.43 -7.77 -2.73
C VAL A 93 9.01 -8.92 -3.55
N ASP A 94 8.57 -9.02 -4.80
CA ASP A 94 9.03 -10.01 -5.75
C ASP A 94 9.54 -9.31 -7.01
N ASN A 95 10.86 -9.16 -7.11
CA ASN A 95 11.53 -8.47 -8.21
C ASN A 95 10.92 -7.07 -8.46
N LYS A 96 10.20 -6.88 -9.58
CA LYS A 96 9.54 -5.62 -9.97
C LYS A 96 8.07 -5.55 -9.54
N LYS A 97 7.66 -6.39 -8.59
CA LYS A 97 6.28 -6.50 -8.13
C LYS A 97 6.17 -6.45 -6.61
N VAL A 98 5.02 -6.01 -6.14
CA VAL A 98 4.66 -6.04 -4.72
C VAL A 98 3.16 -6.36 -4.59
N PRO A 99 2.74 -7.60 -4.91
CA PRO A 99 1.33 -7.96 -4.84
C PRO A 99 0.81 -7.88 -3.40
N LEU A 100 -0.42 -7.36 -3.24
CA LEU A 100 -1.17 -7.41 -1.98
C LEU A 100 -2.12 -8.59 -2.00
N LYS A 101 -1.93 -9.51 -1.07
CA LYS A 101 -2.83 -10.62 -0.79
C LYS A 101 -3.83 -10.21 0.29
N ILE A 102 -5.11 -10.44 0.02
CA ILE A 102 -6.24 -10.25 0.93
C ILE A 102 -6.89 -11.62 1.12
N SER A 103 -6.77 -12.21 2.30
CA SER A 103 -7.40 -13.49 2.63
C SER A 103 -8.78 -13.28 3.27
N SER A 104 -9.70 -14.22 3.04
CA SER A 104 -11.06 -14.18 3.55
C SER A 104 -11.78 -12.87 3.18
N ALA A 105 -11.85 -12.57 1.88
CA ALA A 105 -12.45 -11.35 1.37
C ALA A 105 -13.86 -11.15 1.94
N ALA A 106 -14.18 -9.92 2.32
CA ALA A 106 -15.47 -9.54 2.88
C ALA A 106 -16.04 -8.35 2.12
N VAL A 107 -17.37 -8.16 2.15
CA VAL A 107 -18.01 -6.99 1.51
C VAL A 107 -17.40 -5.67 1.99
N THR A 108 -16.97 -5.58 3.25
CA THR A 108 -16.28 -4.43 3.84
C THR A 108 -14.91 -4.13 3.23
N ASP A 109 -14.30 -5.09 2.53
CA ASP A 109 -13.06 -4.87 1.80
C ASP A 109 -13.30 -4.12 0.48
N SER A 110 -14.55 -3.98 0.04
CA SER A 110 -14.87 -3.34 -1.24
C SER A 110 -14.43 -1.88 -1.25
N ALA A 111 -13.39 -1.58 -2.01
CA ALA A 111 -12.74 -0.28 -2.05
C ALA A 111 -11.81 -0.18 -3.27
N VAL A 112 -11.23 1.01 -3.44
CA VAL A 112 -10.11 1.22 -4.34
C VAL A 112 -8.82 0.95 -3.59
N TYR A 113 -7.96 0.12 -4.15
CA TYR A 113 -6.62 -0.16 -3.63
C TYR A 113 -5.58 0.48 -4.54
N TYR A 114 -4.53 1.02 -3.94
CA TYR A 114 -3.41 1.55 -4.70
C TYR A 114 -2.08 1.32 -3.97
N CYS A 115 -1.03 1.12 -4.75
CA CYS A 115 0.32 0.95 -4.24
C CYS A 115 1.18 2.19 -4.53
N ALA A 116 2.23 2.39 -3.74
CA ALA A 116 3.17 3.49 -3.93
C ALA A 116 4.59 3.10 -3.50
N VAL A 117 5.60 3.75 -4.05
CA VAL A 117 7.02 3.64 -3.64
C VAL A 117 7.44 4.73 -2.63
N ARG A 118 6.53 5.67 -2.35
CA ARG A 118 6.70 6.77 -1.39
C ARG A 118 5.41 6.90 -0.57
N PRO A 119 5.48 7.39 0.67
CA PRO A 119 4.30 7.60 1.48
C PRO A 119 3.38 8.63 0.80
N THR A 120 2.10 8.30 0.69
CA THR A 120 1.05 9.25 0.30
C THR A 120 0.53 9.96 1.53
N VAL A 121 0.21 11.27 1.41
CA VAL A 121 -0.43 12.02 2.48
C VAL A 121 -1.78 11.37 2.81
N THR A 122 -1.91 10.86 4.02
CA THR A 122 -3.17 10.39 4.62
C THR A 122 -3.71 11.48 5.54
N ALA A 123 -5.01 11.47 5.87
CA ALA A 123 -5.61 12.50 6.73
C ALA A 123 -5.04 12.52 8.18
N ASN A 124 -4.18 11.56 8.54
CA ASN A 124 -3.49 11.53 9.83
C ASN A 124 -2.02 11.98 9.71
N SER A 125 -1.83 13.23 9.28
CA SER A 125 -0.50 13.85 9.07
C SER A 125 0.36 13.92 10.34
N LYS A 126 -0.28 13.94 11.53
CA LYS A 126 0.41 14.10 12.83
C LYS A 126 1.27 12.90 13.24
N THR A 127 0.91 11.68 12.83
CA THR A 127 1.63 10.45 13.22
C THR A 127 2.74 10.12 12.23
N LEU A 128 2.52 10.37 10.94
CA LEU A 128 3.50 10.09 9.89
C LEU A 128 4.75 10.98 10.03
N TYR A 129 4.56 12.28 10.29
CA TYR A 129 5.65 13.23 10.40
C TYR A 129 6.55 12.97 11.61
N LYS A 130 5.96 12.58 12.75
CA LYS A 130 6.71 12.24 13.97
C LYS A 130 7.57 10.99 13.81
N ASN A 131 7.08 9.98 13.07
CA ASN A 131 7.81 8.73 12.86
C ASN A 131 8.89 8.82 11.77
N LEU A 132 8.71 9.71 10.78
CA LEU A 132 9.75 9.99 9.79
C LEU A 132 10.90 10.81 10.40
N TRP A 133 10.59 11.85 11.18
CA TRP A 133 11.62 12.70 11.80
C TRP A 133 12.34 11.99 12.96
N SER A 134 11.66 11.16 13.76
CA SER A 134 12.35 10.49 14.88
C SER A 134 13.41 9.48 14.45
N LYS A 135 13.31 8.93 13.23
CA LYS A 135 14.28 7.97 12.68
C LYS A 135 15.50 8.63 12.02
N ASP A 136 15.44 9.91 11.68
CA ASP A 136 16.52 10.62 10.96
C ASP A 136 17.51 11.33 11.90
N ASN A 137 17.30 11.29 13.22
CA ASN A 137 18.22 11.86 14.21
C ASN A 137 19.45 10.96 14.49
N ARG A 138 20.16 10.52 13.44
CA ARG A 138 21.56 10.11 13.58
C ARG A 138 22.42 11.36 13.73
N LYS A 139 22.63 11.74 15.00
CA LYS A 139 23.66 12.63 15.55
C LYS A 139 24.46 13.44 14.50
N LEU A 140 24.04 14.68 14.23
CA LEU A 140 25.01 15.74 13.98
C LEU A 140 25.51 16.20 15.35
N HIS A 141 26.72 15.78 15.72
CA HIS A 141 27.46 16.48 16.76
C HIS A 141 27.67 17.91 16.28
N ASN A 142 27.07 18.87 16.97
CA ASN A 142 27.35 20.28 16.77
C ASN A 142 28.82 20.53 17.12
N ILE A 143 29.60 20.92 16.11
CA ILE A 143 30.91 21.52 16.31
C ILE A 143 30.64 22.97 16.73
N HIS A 144 31.22 23.37 17.86
CA HIS A 144 31.14 24.71 18.42
C HIS A 144 32.16 25.64 17.76
#